data_AF-A0A944H2G2-F1
#
_entry.id   AF-A0A944H2G2-F1
#
_cell.length_a   1.000
_cell.length_b   1.000
_cell.length_c   1.000
_cell.angle_alpha   90.00
_cell.angle_beta   90.00
_cell.angle_gamma   90.00
#
_symmetry.space_group_name_H-M   'P 1'
#
loop_
_entity.id
_entity.type
_entity.pdbx_description
1 polymer ?
#
loop_
_entity_poly.entity_id
_entity_poly.type
_entity_poly.pdbx_seq_one_letter_code
_entity_poly.pdbx_strand_id
1 'polypeptide(L)'
;MEGNIFLEKIFKFLIGGGITTCFNLFLIFLLIDWWGWDTPVLHNIANAISIELSVLLSFFIYRIWIWTEGEWKIKEVLFKQLPLFHLAAGSAVVARIFFLFPVLDYLSIDHKINTLVGGLFGATINYIMSDRFVFKSDNDQQTELDLSALPELDASLDQTEN
;
A
#
# COMPACT_ATOMS: atom_id res chain seq x y z
N MET A 1 -10.35 19.40 12.65
CA MET A 1 -10.35 18.10 13.36
C MET A 1 -9.85 16.97 12.44
N GLU A 2 -10.11 17.05 11.13
CA GLU A 2 -9.67 16.06 10.12
C GLU A 2 -8.14 15.89 10.00
N GLY A 3 -7.37 16.99 10.11
CA GLY A 3 -5.91 16.94 9.97
C GLY A 3 -5.19 16.05 10.99
N ASN A 4 -5.72 15.92 12.21
CA ASN A 4 -5.12 15.06 13.25
C ASN A 4 -5.29 13.56 12.92
N ILE A 5 -6.45 13.19 12.35
CA ILE A 5 -6.76 11.79 12.00
C ILE A 5 -5.91 11.33 10.82
N PHE A 6 -5.73 12.19 9.82
CA PHE A 6 -4.87 11.90 8.66
C PHE A 6 -3.40 11.69 9.07
N LEU A 7 -2.86 12.61 9.88
CA LEU A 7 -1.48 12.51 10.36
C LEU A 7 -1.26 11.26 11.22
N GLU A 8 -2.25 10.90 12.04
CA GLU A 8 -2.24 9.67 12.83
C GLU A 8 -2.20 8.41 11.95
N LYS A 9 -3.01 8.35 10.88
CA LYS A 9 -2.98 7.23 9.92
C LYS A 9 -1.62 7.10 9.24
N ILE A 10 -1.03 8.20 8.78
CA ILE A 10 0.33 8.19 8.19
C ILE A 10 1.35 7.68 9.21
N PHE A 11 1.31 8.18 10.44
CA PHE A 11 2.26 7.77 11.47
C PHE A 11 2.16 6.28 11.79
N LYS A 12 0.93 5.77 11.96
CA LYS A 12 0.69 4.32 12.13
C LYS A 12 1.13 3.52 10.91
N PHE A 13 0.95 4.04 9.70
CA PHE A 13 1.40 3.39 8.47
C PHE A 13 2.93 3.26 8.41
N LEU A 14 3.65 4.32 8.74
CA LEU A 14 5.12 4.28 8.78
C LEU A 14 5.63 3.31 9.86
N ILE A 15 4.99 3.28 11.04
CA ILE A 15 5.34 2.30 12.09
C ILE A 15 5.03 0.89 11.63
N GLY A 16 3.85 0.64 11.07
CA GLY A 16 3.45 -0.68 10.57
C GLY A 16 4.38 -1.18 9.47
N GLY A 17 4.74 -0.32 8.51
CA GLY A 17 5.72 -0.63 7.48
C GLY A 17 7.12 -0.91 8.04
N GLY A 18 7.54 -0.18 9.08
CA GLY A 18 8.77 -0.43 9.82
C GLY A 18 8.77 -1.80 10.50
N ILE A 19 7.70 -2.14 11.21
CA ILE A 19 7.51 -3.47 11.85
C ILE A 19 7.59 -4.57 10.81
N THR A 20 6.88 -4.42 9.68
CA THR A 20 6.92 -5.37 8.58
C THR A 20 8.33 -5.52 8.00
N THR A 21 9.05 -4.43 7.83
CA THR A 21 10.43 -4.46 7.32
C THR A 21 11.34 -5.22 8.29
N CYS A 22 11.24 -4.97 9.59
CA CYS A 22 11.97 -5.73 10.60
C CYS A 22 11.61 -7.21 10.58
N PHE A 23 10.33 -7.55 10.42
CA PHE A 23 9.88 -8.92 10.29
C PHE A 23 10.43 -9.61 9.03
N ASN A 24 10.49 -8.91 7.91
CA ASN A 24 11.11 -9.40 6.68
C ASN A 24 12.58 -9.76 6.89
N LEU A 25 13.36 -8.83 7.48
CA LEU A 25 14.77 -9.06 7.78
C LEU A 25 14.96 -10.21 8.77
N PHE A 26 14.09 -10.33 9.77
CA PHE A 26 14.10 -11.44 10.72
C PHE A 26 13.86 -12.79 10.03
N LEU A 27 12.92 -12.86 9.09
CA LEU A 27 12.67 -14.09 8.32
C LEU A 27 13.86 -14.46 7.43
N ILE A 28 14.49 -13.48 6.77
CA ILE A 28 15.70 -13.71 5.98
C ILE A 28 16.82 -14.28 6.87
N PHE A 29 17.07 -13.64 8.02
CA PHE A 29 18.05 -14.13 9.01
C PHE A 29 17.73 -15.56 9.48
N LEU A 30 16.46 -15.84 9.80
CA LEU A 30 16.06 -17.17 10.27
C LEU A 30 16.23 -18.24 9.20
N LEU A 31 15.89 -17.95 7.95
CA LEU A 31 15.99 -18.93 6.86
C LEU A 31 17.44 -19.12 6.40
N ILE A 32 18.20 -18.03 6.23
CA ILE A 32 19.57 -18.10 5.71
C ILE A 32 20.55 -18.45 6.83
N ASP A 33 20.65 -17.63 7.86
CA ASP A 33 21.71 -17.75 8.87
C ASP A 33 21.43 -18.84 9.89
N TRP A 34 20.16 -19.03 10.28
CA TRP A 34 19.80 -20.06 11.27
C TRP A 34 19.54 -21.43 10.63
N TRP A 35 18.79 -21.48 9.52
CA TRP A 35 18.47 -22.75 8.85
C TRP A 35 19.56 -23.19 7.86
N GLY A 36 20.53 -22.34 7.53
CA GLY A 36 21.67 -22.69 6.66
C GLY A 36 21.28 -22.82 5.18
N TRP A 37 20.44 -21.91 4.67
CA TRP A 37 19.98 -21.92 3.28
C TRP A 37 21.05 -21.42 2.29
N ASP A 38 22.26 -21.98 2.32
CA ASP A 38 23.48 -21.39 1.73
C ASP A 38 23.63 -21.47 0.20
N THR A 39 22.59 -21.86 -0.53
CA THR A 39 22.64 -21.93 -2.00
C THR A 39 21.97 -20.71 -2.64
N PRO A 40 22.40 -20.26 -3.83
CA PRO A 40 21.75 -19.15 -4.52
C PRO A 40 20.26 -19.36 -4.75
N VAL A 41 19.84 -20.61 -4.99
CA VAL A 41 18.42 -20.96 -5.16
C VAL A 41 17.67 -20.78 -3.84
N LEU A 42 18.21 -21.31 -2.73
CA LEU A 42 17.59 -21.18 -1.42
C LEU A 42 17.55 -19.72 -0.94
N HIS A 43 18.58 -18.91 -1.16
CA HIS A 43 18.54 -17.47 -0.83
C HIS A 43 17.39 -16.74 -1.53
N ASN A 44 17.14 -17.03 -2.80
CA ASN A 44 16.02 -16.44 -3.53
C ASN A 44 14.67 -16.92 -2.99
N ILE A 45 14.56 -18.20 -2.63
CA ILE A 45 13.35 -18.75 -2.01
C ILE A 45 13.13 -18.12 -0.62
N ALA A 46 14.19 -17.94 0.18
CA ALA A 46 14.12 -17.28 1.48
C ALA A 46 13.63 -15.84 1.34
N ASN A 47 14.17 -15.11 0.36
CA ASN A 47 13.75 -13.75 0.09
C ASN A 47 12.28 -13.70 -0.36
N ALA A 48 11.86 -14.58 -1.28
CA ALA A 48 10.48 -14.67 -1.74
C ALA A 48 9.51 -14.98 -0.58
N ILE A 49 9.80 -16.01 0.24
CA ILE A 49 9.00 -16.35 1.42
C ILE A 49 8.93 -15.18 2.39
N SER A 50 10.06 -14.53 2.65
CA SER A 50 10.14 -13.40 3.57
C SER A 50 9.30 -12.23 3.08
N ILE A 51 9.36 -11.90 1.79
CA ILE A 51 8.56 -10.84 1.17
C ILE A 51 7.08 -11.17 1.28
N GLU A 52 6.65 -12.35 0.84
CA GLU A 52 5.23 -12.72 0.84
C GLU A 52 4.65 -12.73 2.25
N LEU A 53 5.33 -13.35 3.22
CA LEU A 53 4.87 -13.33 4.61
C LEU A 53 4.83 -11.93 5.21
N SER A 54 5.75 -11.05 4.81
CA SER A 54 5.78 -9.65 5.24
C SER A 54 4.66 -8.83 4.62
N VAL A 55 4.36 -9.03 3.34
CA VAL A 55 3.22 -8.39 2.67
C VAL A 55 1.92 -8.82 3.35
N LEU A 56 1.74 -10.12 3.60
CA LEU A 56 0.59 -10.62 4.36
C LEU A 56 0.50 -10.01 5.76
N LEU A 57 1.61 -9.97 6.50
CA LEU A 57 1.63 -9.32 7.82
C LEU A 57 1.25 -7.85 7.73
N SER A 58 1.80 -7.10 6.78
CA SER A 58 1.47 -5.68 6.60
C SER A 58 0.00 -5.47 6.29
N PHE A 59 -0.61 -6.33 5.46
CA PHE A 59 -2.03 -6.29 5.19
C PHE A 59 -2.85 -6.37 6.48
N PHE A 60 -2.55 -7.34 7.35
CA PHE A 60 -3.27 -7.50 8.61
C PHE A 60 -3.01 -6.36 9.59
N ILE A 61 -1.76 -5.89 9.72
CA ILE A 61 -1.44 -4.73 10.55
C ILE A 61 -2.26 -3.52 10.09
N TYR A 62 -2.27 -3.26 8.78
CA TYR A 62 -2.96 -2.12 8.20
C TYR A 62 -4.48 -2.21 8.36
N ARG A 63 -5.05 -3.39 8.08
CA ARG A 63 -6.50 -3.62 8.21
C ARG A 63 -6.96 -3.56 9.67
N ILE A 64 -6.17 -4.05 10.63
CA ILE A 64 -6.55 -4.12 12.05
C ILE A 64 -6.27 -2.80 12.77
N TRP A 65 -5.23 -2.06 12.38
CA TRP A 65 -4.72 -0.94 13.19
C TRP A 65 -4.90 0.44 12.54
N ILE A 66 -4.89 0.53 11.21
CA ILE A 66 -4.90 1.81 10.49
C ILE A 66 -6.27 2.07 9.87
N TRP A 67 -6.78 1.10 9.11
CA TRP A 67 -8.07 1.15 8.45
C TRP A 67 -9.04 0.17 9.10
N THR A 68 -9.48 0.51 10.32
CA THR A 68 -10.37 -0.33 11.14
C THR A 68 -11.83 -0.34 10.66
N GLU A 69 -12.19 0.60 9.78
CA GLU A 69 -13.55 0.76 9.24
C GLU A 69 -13.89 -0.31 8.20
N GLY A 70 -15.19 -0.59 7.98
CA GLY A 70 -15.69 -1.56 7.00
C GLY A 70 -15.81 -2.99 7.54
N GLU A 71 -16.57 -3.83 6.84
CA GLU A 71 -16.92 -5.17 7.32
C GLU A 71 -15.78 -6.20 7.21
N TRP A 72 -15.73 -7.14 8.16
CA TRP A 72 -14.78 -8.27 8.20
C TRP A 72 -15.38 -9.53 7.54
N LYS A 73 -15.90 -9.40 6.33
CA LYS A 73 -16.38 -10.54 5.56
C LYS A 73 -15.18 -11.31 5.00
N ILE A 74 -14.95 -12.54 5.49
CA ILE A 74 -13.83 -13.41 5.07
C ILE A 74 -13.71 -13.49 3.53
N LYS A 75 -14.84 -13.63 2.83
CA LYS A 75 -14.89 -13.68 1.36
C LYS A 75 -14.36 -12.39 0.74
N GLU A 76 -14.71 -11.22 1.29
CA GLU A 76 -14.24 -9.94 0.78
C GLU A 76 -12.76 -9.72 1.08
N VAL A 77 -12.32 -10.07 2.29
CA VAL A 77 -10.91 -10.00 2.68
C VAL A 77 -10.05 -10.84 1.74
N LEU A 78 -10.40 -12.11 1.52
CA LEU A 78 -9.58 -13.05 0.74
C LEU A 78 -9.62 -12.81 -0.77
N PHE A 79 -10.78 -12.48 -1.34
CA PHE A 79 -10.93 -12.41 -2.80
C PHE A 79 -10.88 -11.00 -3.38
N LYS A 80 -10.98 -9.95 -2.55
CA LYS A 80 -10.95 -8.55 -3.00
C LYS A 80 -9.83 -7.78 -2.34
N GLN A 81 -9.81 -7.68 -1.01
CA GLN A 81 -8.85 -6.82 -0.31
C GLN A 81 -7.42 -7.35 -0.43
N LEU A 82 -7.21 -8.66 -0.20
CA LEU A 82 -5.88 -9.26 -0.23
C LEU A 82 -5.23 -9.17 -1.63
N PRO A 83 -5.89 -9.56 -2.74
CA PRO A 83 -5.28 -9.44 -4.06
C PRO A 83 -5.03 -7.99 -4.45
N LEU A 84 -5.96 -7.09 -4.14
CA LEU A 84 -5.81 -5.66 -4.45
C LEU A 84 -4.67 -5.03 -3.64
N PHE A 85 -4.45 -5.50 -2.42
CA PHE A 85 -3.30 -5.09 -1.62
C PHE A 85 -1.98 -5.58 -2.19
N HIS A 86 -1.91 -6.82 -2.71
CA HIS A 86 -0.70 -7.30 -3.39
C HIS A 86 -0.42 -6.47 -4.65
N LEU A 87 -1.46 -6.07 -5.40
CA LEU A 87 -1.32 -5.17 -6.54
C LEU A 87 -0.85 -3.78 -6.11
N ALA A 88 -1.37 -3.24 -5.01
CA ALA A 88 -0.94 -1.96 -4.45
C ALA A 88 0.55 -2.01 -4.06
N ALA A 89 0.95 -2.98 -3.23
CA ALA A 89 2.33 -3.15 -2.79
C ALA A 89 3.28 -3.44 -3.97
N GLY A 90 2.87 -4.33 -4.88
CA GLY A 90 3.63 -4.66 -6.08
C GLY A 90 3.81 -3.45 -7.00
N SER A 91 2.77 -2.64 -7.20
CA SER A 91 2.86 -1.42 -8.01
C SER A 91 3.83 -0.40 -7.44
N ALA A 92 3.87 -0.24 -6.11
CA ALA A 92 4.82 0.63 -5.43
C ALA A 92 6.27 0.16 -5.63
N VAL A 93 6.52 -1.15 -5.55
CA VAL A 93 7.84 -1.75 -5.81
C VAL A 93 8.26 -1.57 -7.27
N VAL A 94 7.36 -1.85 -8.22
CA VAL A 94 7.61 -1.65 -9.66
C VAL A 94 7.92 -0.18 -9.96
N ALA A 95 7.12 0.75 -9.45
CA ALA A 95 7.35 2.18 -9.63
C ALA A 95 8.69 2.62 -9.03
N ARG A 96 9.07 2.08 -7.87
CA ARG A 96 10.39 2.35 -7.28
C ARG A 96 11.53 1.85 -8.17
N ILE A 97 11.47 0.60 -8.64
CA ILE A 97 12.57 -0.06 -9.36
C ILE A 97 12.72 0.47 -10.79
N PHE A 98 11.61 0.62 -11.52
CA PHE A 98 11.65 0.94 -12.95
C PHE A 98 11.52 2.42 -13.26
N PHE A 99 11.00 3.22 -12.34
CA PHE A 99 10.81 4.65 -12.56
C PHE A 99 11.71 5.49 -11.66
N LEU A 100 11.54 5.42 -10.34
CA LEU A 100 12.23 6.36 -9.47
C LEU A 100 13.74 6.09 -9.39
N PHE A 101 14.14 4.83 -9.19
CA PHE A 101 15.55 4.50 -9.03
C PHE A 101 16.39 4.89 -10.26
N PRO A 102 16.00 4.57 -11.52
CA PRO A 102 16.74 4.98 -12.70
C PRO A 102 16.78 6.50 -12.90
N VAL A 103 15.70 7.21 -12.57
CA VAL A 103 15.66 8.68 -12.65
C VAL A 103 16.65 9.32 -11.67
N LEU A 104 16.66 8.87 -10.40
CA LEU A 104 17.58 9.42 -9.40
C LEU A 104 19.03 9.03 -9.66
N ASP A 105 19.26 7.82 -10.16
CA ASP A 105 20.60 7.34 -10.56
C ASP A 105 21.14 8.11 -11.78
N TYR A 106 20.29 8.40 -12.76
CA TYR A 106 20.63 9.27 -13.90
C TYR A 106 21.03 10.69 -13.45
N LEU A 107 20.41 11.19 -12.39
CA LEU A 107 20.77 12.47 -11.76
C LEU A 107 22.03 12.40 -10.88
N SER A 108 22.72 11.26 -10.84
CA SER A 108 23.93 11.01 -10.03
C SER A 108 23.73 11.29 -8.54
N ILE A 109 22.51 11.04 -8.03
CA ILE A 109 22.20 11.17 -6.61
C ILE A 109 22.84 10.01 -5.85
N ASP A 110 23.41 10.31 -4.67
CA ASP A 110 24.03 9.30 -3.81
C ASP A 110 23.08 8.12 -3.53
N HIS A 111 23.63 6.91 -3.58
CA HIS A 111 22.85 5.67 -3.45
C HIS A 111 22.07 5.58 -2.14
N LYS A 112 22.59 6.13 -1.03
CA LYS A 112 21.89 6.13 0.27
C LYS A 112 20.68 7.05 0.20
N ILE A 113 20.85 8.23 -0.40
CA ILE A 113 19.75 9.18 -0.61
C ILE A 113 18.70 8.59 -1.56
N ASN A 114 19.11 7.98 -2.67
CA ASN A 114 18.22 7.29 -3.61
C ASN A 114 17.40 6.20 -2.91
N THR A 115 18.04 5.39 -2.06
CA THR A 115 17.36 4.34 -1.30
C THR A 115 16.31 4.91 -0.33
N LEU A 116 16.64 5.99 0.38
CA LEU A 116 15.71 6.65 1.31
C LEU A 116 14.52 7.27 0.58
N VAL A 117 14.78 8.07 -0.47
CA VAL A 117 13.73 8.73 -1.27
C VAL A 117 12.86 7.68 -1.96
N GLY A 118 13.47 6.62 -2.53
CA GLY A 118 12.78 5.48 -3.12
C GLY A 118 11.90 4.73 -2.13
N GLY A 119 12.36 4.54 -0.89
CA GLY A 119 11.56 3.95 0.17
C GLY A 119 10.34 4.80 0.52
N LEU A 120 10.53 6.11 0.73
CA LEU A 120 9.43 7.04 1.06
C LEU A 120 8.42 7.18 -0.08
N PHE A 121 8.90 7.24 -1.32
CA PHE A 121 8.05 7.27 -2.50
C PHE A 121 7.22 5.99 -2.65
N GLY A 122 7.86 4.83 -2.51
CA GLY A 122 7.15 3.54 -2.51
C GLY A 122 6.12 3.46 -1.39
N ALA A 123 6.47 3.90 -0.18
CA ALA A 123 5.53 3.95 0.95
C ALA A 123 4.35 4.88 0.65
N THR A 124 4.58 6.01 -0.01
CA THR A 124 3.53 6.98 -0.38
C THR A 124 2.58 6.39 -1.42
N ILE A 125 3.08 5.77 -2.49
CA ILE A 125 2.24 5.08 -3.47
C ILE A 125 1.43 3.99 -2.79
N ASN A 126 2.09 3.17 -1.97
CA ASN A 126 1.42 2.06 -1.29
C ASN A 126 0.32 2.56 -0.34
N TYR A 127 0.57 3.66 0.39
CA TYR A 127 -0.43 4.30 1.25
C TYR A 127 -1.64 4.78 0.43
N ILE A 128 -1.41 5.57 -0.63
CA ILE A 128 -2.48 6.11 -1.47
C ILE A 128 -3.31 4.99 -2.10
N MET A 129 -2.64 3.97 -2.63
CA MET A 129 -3.32 2.82 -3.23
C MET A 129 -4.12 2.03 -2.20
N SER A 130 -3.57 1.84 -1.01
CA SER A 130 -4.25 1.13 0.09
C SER A 130 -5.48 1.88 0.57
N ASP A 131 -5.34 3.18 0.82
CA ASP A 131 -6.41 4.05 1.32
C ASP A 131 -7.55 4.17 0.30
N ARG A 132 -7.21 4.41 -0.97
CA ARG A 132 -8.20 4.69 -2.01
C ARG A 132 -8.87 3.44 -2.58
N PHE A 133 -8.15 2.34 -2.72
CA PHE A 133 -8.64 1.16 -3.45
C PHE A 133 -8.84 -0.05 -2.55
N VAL A 134 -7.95 -0.30 -1.59
CA VAL A 134 -7.98 -1.52 -0.78
C VAL A 134 -8.95 -1.40 0.39
N PHE A 135 -8.88 -0.30 1.14
CA PHE A 135 -9.61 -0.08 2.39
C PHE A 135 -10.62 1.06 2.31
N LYS A 136 -11.18 1.31 1.11
CA LYS A 136 -12.16 2.36 0.87
C LYS A 136 -13.31 2.28 1.87
N SER A 137 -13.60 3.39 2.57
CA SER A 137 -14.66 3.45 3.58
C SER A 137 -16.04 3.45 2.92
N ASP A 138 -17.05 2.90 3.60
CA ASP A 138 -18.42 2.84 3.08
C ASP A 138 -19.01 4.26 2.88
N ASN A 139 -18.58 5.24 3.67
CA ASN A 139 -18.95 6.66 3.49
C ASN A 139 -18.48 7.24 2.14
N ASP A 140 -17.31 6.82 1.66
CA ASP A 140 -16.79 7.25 0.36
C ASP A 140 -17.57 6.62 -0.80
N GLN A 141 -18.11 5.41 -0.61
CA GLN A 141 -18.97 4.76 -1.60
C GLN A 141 -20.34 5.44 -1.68
N GLN A 142 -20.91 5.81 -0.53
CA GLN A 142 -22.23 6.44 -0.47
C GLN A 142 -22.21 7.85 -1.07
N THR A 143 -21.16 8.62 -0.80
CA THR A 143 -20.96 9.96 -1.38
C THR A 143 -20.77 9.91 -2.90
N GLU A 144 -20.02 8.92 -3.42
CA GLU A 144 -19.81 8.78 -4.87
C GLU A 144 -21.06 8.26 -5.59
N LEU A 145 -21.83 7.36 -4.95
CA LEU A 145 -23.14 6.92 -5.43
C LEU A 145 -24.13 8.09 -5.47
N ASP A 146 -24.22 8.88 -4.40
CA ASP A 146 -25.08 10.06 -4.34
C ASP A 146 -24.70 11.10 -5.39
N LEU A 147 -23.40 11.34 -5.62
CA LEU A 147 -22.90 12.28 -6.64
C LEU A 147 -23.15 11.77 -8.06
N SER A 148 -23.04 10.46 -8.30
CA SER A 148 -23.34 9.83 -9.59
C SER A 148 -24.85 9.74 -9.88
N ALA A 149 -25.68 9.86 -8.85
CA ALA A 149 -27.14 9.84 -8.93
C ALA A 149 -27.76 11.25 -9.05
N LEU A 150 -26.96 12.32 -8.95
CA LEU A 150 -27.42 13.66 -9.29
C LEU A 150 -27.69 13.70 -10.81
N PRO A 151 -28.94 13.89 -11.26
CA PRO A 151 -29.23 14.08 -12.66
C PRO A 151 -28.55 15.36 -13.13
N GLU A 152 -28.32 15.49 -14.43
CA GLU A 152 -27.92 16.69 -15.18
C GLU A 152 -28.86 17.90 -14.92
N LEU A 153 -28.94 18.38 -13.69
CA LEU A 153 -29.87 19.42 -13.24
C LEU A 153 -29.48 20.82 -13.73
N ASP A 154 -28.37 20.90 -14.47
CA ASP A 154 -27.90 22.09 -15.18
C ASP A 154 -28.44 22.15 -16.63
N ALA A 155 -28.87 21.02 -17.20
CA ALA A 155 -29.40 20.99 -18.58
C ALA A 155 -30.88 21.40 -18.70
N SER A 156 -31.60 21.53 -17.58
CA SER A 156 -33.03 21.90 -17.56
C SER A 156 -33.31 23.36 -17.21
N LEU A 157 -32.29 24.13 -16.77
CA LEU A 157 -32.42 25.56 -16.49
C LEU A 157 -32.19 26.44 -17.73
N ASP A 158 -31.59 25.89 -18.80
CA ASP A 158 -31.38 26.58 -20.08
C ASP A 158 -32.61 26.53 -21.01
N GLN A 159 -33.64 25.74 -20.68
CA GLN A 159 -34.88 25.65 -21.48
C GLN A 159 -36.03 26.53 -20.98
N THR A 160 -35.80 27.36 -19.95
CA THR A 160 -36.81 28.30 -19.44
C THR A 160 -36.56 29.76 -19.81
N GLU A 161 -35.50 30.07 -20.55
CA GLU A 161 -35.23 31.40 -21.11
C GLU A 161 -35.30 31.39 -22.65
N ASN A 162 -36.49 31.15 -23.24
CA ASN A 162 -36.82 31.58 -24.60
C ASN A 162 -38.33 31.74 -24.79
#